data_AF-A0A832RC47-F1
#
_entry.id   AF-A0A832RC47-F1
#
_cell.length_a   1.000
_cell.length_b   1.000
_cell.length_c   1.000
_cell.angle_alpha   90.00
_cell.angle_beta   90.00
_cell.angle_gamma   90.00
#
_symmetry.space_group_name_H-M   'P 1'
#
loop_
_entity.id
_entity.type
_entity.pdbx_description
1 polymer ?
#
loop_
_entity_poly.entity_id
_entity_poly.type
_entity_poly.pdbx_seq_one_letter_code
_entity_poly.pdbx_strand_id
1 'polypeptide(L)' 'PFKGDLILTNEKVFLLTNDEIKMPNIIGWSLRDVNKLAYILNLNLKVEGSGYVKKQSIKEGEIVNSSDELIVILD' A
#
# COMPACT_ATOMS: atom_id res chain seq x y z
N PRO A 1 -18.31 11.47 -18.11
CA PRO A 1 -17.01 11.87 -17.56
C PRO A 1 -16.18 10.64 -17.20
N PHE A 2 -15.25 10.26 -18.08
CA PHE A 2 -14.34 9.14 -17.87
C PHE A 2 -13.38 9.50 -16.74
N LYS A 3 -13.67 9.00 -15.53
CA LYS A 3 -12.75 9.04 -14.39
C LYS A 3 -11.59 8.12 -14.74
N GLY A 4 -10.37 8.66 -14.69
CA GLY A 4 -9.15 7.95 -15.04
C GLY A 4 -8.93 6.78 -14.10
N ASP A 5 -9.34 5.59 -14.53
CA ASP A 5 -9.02 4.35 -13.88
C ASP A 5 -7.58 3.97 -14.26
N LEU A 6 -6.67 3.99 -13.28
CA LEU A 6 -5.40 3.26 -13.40
C LEU A 6 -5.71 1.78 -13.18
N ILE A 7 -6.10 1.10 -14.26
CA ILE A 7 -6.39 -0.32 -14.29
C ILE A 7 -5.05 -1.08 -14.30
N LEU A 8 -4.57 -1.47 -13.13
CA LEU A 8 -3.56 -2.52 -13.01
C LEU A 8 -4.27 -3.88 -13.10
N THR A 9 -4.45 -4.33 -14.33
CA THR A 9 -5.00 -5.65 -14.65
C THR A 9 -4.25 -6.73 -13.88
N ASN A 10 -5.03 -7.49 -13.10
CA ASN A 10 -4.75 -8.81 -12.53
C ASN A 10 -4.24 -8.95 -11.09
N GLU A 11 -4.07 -7.91 -10.28
CA GLU A 11 -3.99 -8.10 -8.82
C GLU A 11 -4.08 -6.74 -8.09
N LYS A 12 -5.24 -6.48 -7.47
CA LYS A 12 -5.54 -5.39 -6.50
C LYS A 12 -5.77 -3.99 -7.11
N VAL A 13 -7.03 -3.56 -7.06
CA VAL A 13 -7.51 -2.27 -7.57
C VAL A 13 -7.30 -1.18 -6.50
N PHE A 14 -6.58 -0.12 -6.85
CA PHE A 14 -6.43 1.08 -6.02
C PHE A 14 -7.27 2.22 -6.59
N LEU A 15 -8.35 2.60 -5.90
CA LEU A 15 -9.16 3.76 -6.28
C LEU A 15 -8.52 5.04 -5.74
N LEU A 16 -7.83 5.76 -6.62
CA LEU A 16 -7.39 7.14 -6.41
C LEU A 16 -8.61 8.06 -6.60
N THR A 17 -9.47 8.15 -5.59
CA THR A 17 -10.52 9.18 -5.54
C THR A 17 -9.94 10.48 -4.98
N ASN A 18 -10.25 11.61 -5.62
CA ASN A 18 -9.71 12.96 -5.40
C ASN A 18 -9.64 13.50 -3.95
N ASP A 19 -10.13 12.79 -2.94
CA ASP A 19 -10.16 13.32 -1.58
C ASP A 19 -9.32 12.52 -0.59
N GLU A 20 -9.24 11.17 -0.62
CA GLU A 20 -8.47 10.40 0.37
C GLU A 20 -8.05 9.02 -0.16
N ILE A 21 -6.75 8.70 -0.10
CA ILE A 21 -6.24 7.33 -0.34
C ILE A 21 -6.35 6.56 0.97
N LYS A 22 -6.94 5.36 0.93
CA LYS A 22 -7.03 4.49 2.10
C LYS A 22 -6.02 3.35 2.04
N MET A 23 -5.38 3.07 3.16
CA MET A 23 -4.41 1.98 3.27
C MET A 23 -5.11 0.63 3.04
N PRO A 24 -4.67 -0.20 2.08
CA PRO A 24 -5.19 -1.55 1.94
C PRO A 24 -4.69 -2.46 3.06
N ASN A 25 -5.34 -3.62 3.19
CA ASN A 25 -4.78 -4.74 3.93
C ASN A 25 -3.61 -5.36 3.16
N ILE A 26 -2.40 -5.25 3.71
CA ILE A 26 -1.18 -5.81 3.10
C ILE A 26 -0.67 -7.06 3.81
N ILE A 27 -1.43 -7.61 4.77
CA ILE A 27 -1.07 -8.88 5.41
C ILE A 27 -0.99 -10.00 4.35
N GLY A 28 0.08 -10.78 4.40
CA GLY A 28 0.37 -11.84 3.43
C GLY A 28 0.97 -11.35 2.11
N TRP A 29 1.18 -10.05 1.92
CA TRP A 29 1.84 -9.54 0.71
C TRP A 29 3.33 -9.83 0.74
N SER A 30 3.90 -10.04 -0.44
CA SER A 30 5.35 -10.14 -0.59
C SER A 30 5.98 -8.77 -0.42
N LEU A 31 7.23 -8.72 0.02
CA LEU A 31 8.02 -7.48 0.08
C LEU A 31 8.01 -6.73 -1.28
N ARG A 32 7.95 -7.46 -2.40
CA ARG A 32 7.86 -6.86 -3.75
C ARG A 32 6.58 -6.05 -3.93
N ASP A 33 5.44 -6.58 -3.49
CA ASP A 33 4.15 -5.92 -3.67
C ASP A 33 4.01 -4.72 -2.74
N VAL A 34 4.55 -4.82 -1.52
CA VAL A 34 4.62 -3.69 -0.57
C VAL A 34 5.51 -2.58 -1.10
N ASN A 35 6.66 -2.90 -1.71
CA ASN A 35 7.51 -1.90 -2.35
C ASN A 35 6.79 -1.16 -3.49
N LYS A 36 6.03 -1.89 -4.33
CA LYS A 36 5.21 -1.26 -5.38
C LYS A 36 4.16 -0.32 -4.80
N LEU A 37 3.47 -0.75 -3.74
CA LEU A 37 2.50 0.08 -3.04
C LEU A 37 3.12 1.37 -2.54
N ALA A 38 4.22 1.26 -1.79
CA ALA A 38 4.93 2.40 -1.24
C ALA A 38 5.42 3.35 -2.34
N TYR A 39 5.90 2.82 -3.47
CA TYR A 39 6.31 3.63 -4.62
C TYR A 39 5.15 4.40 -5.25
N ILE A 40 4.00 3.75 -5.48
CA ILE A 40 2.82 4.37 -6.08
C ILE A 40 2.23 5.45 -5.16
N LEU A 41 2.21 5.18 -3.86
CA LEU A 41 1.68 6.08 -2.83
C LEU A 41 2.70 7.09 -2.31
N ASN A 42 3.94 7.05 -2.82
CA ASN A 42 5.06 7.88 -2.38
C ASN A 42 5.30 7.81 -0.85
N LEU A 43 5.29 6.60 -0.28
CA LEU A 43 5.46 6.35 1.15
C LEU A 43 6.91 6.03 1.50
N ASN A 44 7.28 6.39 2.72
CA ASN A 44 8.54 5.99 3.32
C ASN A 44 8.40 4.59 3.91
N LEU A 45 8.84 3.57 3.16
CA LEU A 45 8.73 2.18 3.57
C LEU A 45 9.91 1.74 4.44
N LYS A 46 9.62 1.26 5.65
CA LYS A 46 10.54 0.57 6.55
C LYS A 46 10.13 -0.89 6.69
N VAL A 47 11.12 -1.77 6.61
CA VAL A 47 10.90 -3.21 6.51
C VAL A 47 11.76 -3.90 7.56
N GLU A 48 11.14 -4.76 8.36
CA GLU A 48 11.81 -5.60 9.34
C GLU A 48 11.51 -7.07 9.07
N GLY A 49 12.54 -7.91 8.97
CA GLY A 49 12.41 -9.34 8.68
C GLY A 49 12.52 -9.71 7.20
N SER A 50 12.07 -10.92 6.85
CA SER A 50 12.08 -11.49 5.50
C SER A 50 10.76 -12.23 5.25
N GLY A 51 10.39 -12.55 4.00
CA GLY A 51 9.18 -13.35 3.73
C GLY A 51 7.94 -12.53 3.37
N TYR A 52 6.85 -12.73 4.10
CA TYR A 52 5.54 -12.10 3.85
C TYR A 52 5.12 -11.20 5.02
N VAL A 53 4.39 -10.14 4.72
CA VAL A 53 3.94 -9.18 5.76
C VAL A 53 3.05 -9.87 6.78
N LYS A 54 3.43 -9.77 8.04
CA LYS A 54 2.61 -10.16 9.20
C LYS A 54 1.99 -8.98 9.93
N LYS A 55 2.63 -7.81 9.87
CA LYS A 55 2.12 -6.58 10.50
C LYS A 55 2.40 -5.37 9.63
N GLN A 56 1.46 -4.43 9.64
CA GLN A 56 1.57 -3.09 9.03
C GLN A 56 1.32 -2.03 10.12
N SER A 57 2.06 -0.91 10.08
CA SER A 57 1.89 0.19 11.04
C SER A 57 0.60 0.98 10.83
N ILE A 58 0.30 1.31 9.57
CA ILE A 58 -0.91 2.02 9.16
C ILE A 58 -2.02 0.99 9.00
N LYS A 59 -3.18 1.19 9.64
CA LYS A 59 -4.26 0.19 9.63
C LYS A 59 -5.01 0.18 8.32
N GLU A 60 -5.60 -0.96 7.98
CA GLU A 60 -6.52 -1.06 6.84
C GLU A 60 -7.64 -0.01 6.96
N GLY A 61 -7.90 0.71 5.88
CA GLY A 61 -8.94 1.74 5.80
C GLY A 61 -8.54 3.13 6.33
N GLU A 62 -7.37 3.25 6.95
CA GLU A 62 -6.82 4.53 7.41
C GLU A 62 -6.38 5.39 6.23
N ILE A 63 -6.54 6.72 6.34
CA ILE A 63 -6.16 7.65 5.29
C ILE A 63 -4.63 7.73 5.23
N VAL A 64 -4.09 7.62 4.03
CA VAL A 64 -2.65 7.66 3.75
C VAL A 64 -2.35 8.87 2.91
N ASN A 65 -1.33 9.61 3.31
CA ASN A 65 -0.80 10.74 2.58
C ASN A 65 0.57 10.41 1.97
N SER A 66 0.90 11.09 0.88
CA SER A 66 2.25 11.05 0.32
C SER A 66 3.26 11.47 1.38
N SER A 67 4.35 10.71 1.52
CA SER A 67 5.42 10.83 2.52
C SER A 67 5.15 10.24 3.90
N ASP A 68 3.98 9.61 4.11
CA ASP A 68 3.74 8.87 5.35
C ASP A 68 4.72 7.69 5.50
N GLU A 69 5.04 7.36 6.76
CA GLU A 69 5.94 6.26 7.08
C GLU A 69 5.16 4.96 7.29
N LEU A 70 5.38 4.00 6.39
CA LEU A 70 4.82 2.65 6.47
C LEU A 70 5.90 1.71 7.00
N ILE A 71 5.68 1.16 8.20
CA ILE A 71 6.54 0.12 8.78
C ILE A 71 5.83 -1.22 8.61
N VAL A 72 6.53 -2.20 8.05
CA VAL A 72 6.04 -3.57 7.91
C VAL A 72 6.99 -4.55 8.57
N ILE A 73 6.42 -5.54 9.24
CA ILE A 73 7.15 -6.67 9.81
C ILE A 73 6.81 -7.90 8.99
N LEU A 74 7.83 -8.55 8.44
CA LEU A 74 7.74 -9.82 7.75
C LEU A 74 8.23 -10.96 8.65
N ASP A 75 7.84 -12.16 8.28
CA ASP A 75 8.02 -13.40 9.03
C ASP A 75 9.02 -14.36 8.35
#